data_AF-A0A380FJ28-F1
#
_entry.id   AF-A0A380FJ28-F1
#
_cell.length_a   1.000
_cell.length_b   1.000
_cell.length_c   1.000
_cell.angle_alpha   90.00
_cell.angle_beta   90.00
_cell.angle_gamma   90.00
#
_symmetry.space_group_name_H-M   'P 1'
#
loop_
_entity.id
_entity.type
_entity.pdbx_description
1 polymer ?
#
loop_
_entity_poly.entity_id
_entity_poly.type
_entity_poly.pdbx_seq_one_letter_code
_entity_poly.pdbx_strand_id
1 'polypeptide(L)'
;MILGPYADIKEGDEVKRTGRIMEVPVGEELVGRVVNPLGQPIDGQGPINTTKTRPIEKKATGVMDRKSVDEPLQTGIKAIDALVPIGRGQRELIIGDRQTGKTTVAIDTILNQHDQDTICIYVAIGQKGFNSSS
;
A
#
# COMPACT_ATOMS: atom_id res chain seq x y z
N MET A 1 20.56 6.34 -5.95
CA MET A 1 19.95 6.15 -4.62
C MET A 1 20.06 4.68 -4.27
N ILE A 2 20.49 4.34 -3.05
CA ILE A 2 20.56 2.95 -2.57
C ILE A 2 19.23 2.62 -1.89
N LEU A 3 18.64 1.48 -2.24
CA LEU A 3 17.33 1.06 -1.74
C LEU A 3 17.48 -0.20 -0.86
N GLY A 4 18.26 -0.06 0.22
CA GLY A 4 18.59 -1.16 1.12
C GLY A 4 19.74 -0.80 2.08
N PRO A 5 20.23 -1.79 2.86
CA PRO A 5 21.42 -1.62 3.67
C PRO A 5 22.62 -1.20 2.82
N TYR A 6 23.37 -0.20 3.30
CA TYR A 6 24.53 0.35 2.60
C TYR A 6 25.84 0.16 3.37
N ALA A 7 25.79 -0.47 4.56
CA ALA A 7 26.94 -0.61 5.45
C ALA A 7 28.10 -1.40 4.83
N ASP A 8 27.78 -2.35 3.94
CA ASP A 8 28.77 -3.21 3.29
C ASP A 8 29.29 -2.66 1.96
N ILE A 9 28.74 -1.53 1.48
CA ILE A 9 29.11 -0.94 0.19
C ILE A 9 30.39 -0.12 0.35
N LYS A 10 31.39 -0.40 -0.49
CA LYS A 10 32.72 0.23 -0.45
C LYS A 10 33.09 0.83 -1.81
N GLU A 11 34.06 1.74 -1.76
CA GLU A 11 34.68 2.25 -2.97
C GLU A 11 35.31 1.10 -3.77
N GLY A 12 35.00 1.04 -5.07
CA GLY A 12 35.45 -0.02 -5.96
C GLY A 12 34.46 -1.17 -6.17
N ASP A 13 33.31 -1.20 -5.49
CA ASP A 13 32.29 -2.24 -5.68
C ASP A 13 31.68 -2.22 -7.10
N GLU A 14 31.48 -3.41 -7.67
CA GLU A 14 30.94 -3.58 -9.02
C GLU A 14 29.43 -3.31 -9.03
N VAL A 15 28.99 -2.38 -9.90
CA VAL A 15 27.56 -2.09 -10.11
C VAL A 15 27.15 -2.60 -11.49
N LYS A 16 26.08 -3.40 -11.53
CA LYS A 16 25.51 -3.92 -12.77
C LYS A 16 24.17 -3.25 -13.08
N ARG A 17 23.99 -2.87 -14.34
CA ARG A 17 22.69 -2.39 -14.82
C ARG A 17 21.72 -3.57 -14.88
N THR A 18 20.52 -3.39 -14.36
CA THR A 18 19.45 -4.39 -14.46
C THR A 18 18.81 -4.43 -15.85
N GLY A 19 18.99 -3.36 -16.65
CA GLY A 19 18.41 -3.24 -17.99
C GLY A 19 16.88 -3.12 -18.01
N ARG A 20 16.25 -2.98 -16.85
CA ARG A 20 14.80 -2.86 -16.66
C ARG A 20 14.50 -1.60 -15.88
N ILE A 21 13.30 -1.05 -16.12
CA ILE A 21 12.76 0.00 -15.27
C ILE A 21 12.49 -0.62 -13.89
N MET A 22 12.49 0.20 -12.83
CA MET A 22 12.22 -0.28 -11.49
C MET A 22 10.79 -0.84 -11.39
N GLU A 23 10.70 -2.13 -11.08
CA GLU A 23 9.46 -2.89 -11.04
C GLU A 23 9.32 -3.64 -9.72
N VAL A 24 8.06 -3.92 -9.33
CA VAL A 24 7.71 -4.73 -8.16
C VAL A 24 6.80 -5.89 -8.55
N PRO A 25 6.89 -7.04 -7.86
CA PRO A 25 5.93 -8.13 -8.03
C PRO A 25 4.51 -7.65 -7.73
N VAL A 26 3.52 -8.16 -8.47
CA VAL A 26 2.09 -7.86 -8.26
C VAL A 26 1.23 -9.12 -8.43
N GLY A 27 0.06 -9.14 -7.82
CA GLY A 27 -0.91 -10.23 -7.98
C GLY A 27 -1.68 -10.52 -6.70
N GLU A 28 -2.58 -11.50 -6.77
CA GLU A 28 -3.37 -11.95 -5.62
C GLU A 28 -2.49 -12.63 -4.56
N GLU A 29 -1.31 -13.11 -4.96
CA GLU A 29 -0.31 -13.73 -4.08
C GLU A 29 0.25 -12.76 -3.03
N LEU A 30 0.00 -11.45 -3.18
CA LEU A 30 0.33 -10.42 -2.20
C LEU A 30 -0.74 -10.23 -1.13
N VAL A 31 -1.98 -10.70 -1.36
CA VAL A 31 -3.09 -10.51 -0.42
C VAL A 31 -2.78 -11.28 0.86
N GLY A 32 -2.91 -10.60 2.02
CA GLY A 32 -2.58 -11.16 3.32
C GLY A 32 -1.08 -11.21 3.66
N ARG A 33 -0.22 -10.68 2.79
CA ARG A 33 1.24 -10.63 3.01
C ARG A 33 1.70 -9.26 3.50
N VAL A 34 2.75 -9.24 4.31
CA VAL A 34 3.46 -8.01 4.67
C VAL A 34 4.74 -7.93 3.85
N VAL A 35 4.88 -6.89 3.05
CA VAL A 35 6.00 -6.71 2.12
C VAL A 35 6.70 -5.37 2.32
N ASN A 36 7.98 -5.32 1.96
CA ASN A 36 8.74 -4.07 1.89
C ASN A 36 8.45 -3.31 0.56
N PRO A 37 8.99 -2.09 0.36
CA PRO A 37 8.76 -1.31 -0.87
C PRO A 37 9.26 -1.96 -2.17
N LEU A 38 10.11 -2.99 -2.08
CA LEU A 38 10.58 -3.77 -3.24
C LEU A 38 9.69 -5.00 -3.51
N GLY A 39 8.61 -5.18 -2.74
CA GLY A 39 7.72 -6.34 -2.85
C GLY A 39 8.29 -7.63 -2.25
N GLN A 40 9.33 -7.53 -1.42
CA GLN A 40 9.91 -8.68 -0.74
C GLN A 40 9.14 -8.95 0.57
N PRO A 41 8.78 -10.20 0.87
CA PRO A 41 8.03 -10.53 2.08
C PRO A 41 8.89 -10.33 3.34
N ILE A 42 8.30 -9.72 4.36
CA ILE A 42 8.90 -9.48 5.68
C ILE A 42 8.09 -10.11 6.82
N ASP A 43 7.08 -10.92 6.49
CA ASP A 43 6.17 -11.60 7.41
C ASP A 43 6.62 -13.01 7.84
N GLY A 44 7.71 -13.52 7.28
CA GLY A 44 8.20 -14.88 7.57
C GLY A 44 7.35 -16.02 6.97
N GLN A 45 6.37 -15.72 6.12
CA GLN A 45 5.47 -16.74 5.53
C GLN A 45 6.02 -17.36 4.23
N GLY A 46 7.33 -17.29 4.00
CA GLY A 46 7.99 -17.79 2.79
C GLY A 46 7.95 -16.81 1.61
N PRO A 47 8.35 -17.23 0.40
CA PRO A 47 8.41 -16.35 -0.77
C PRO A 47 7.02 -15.99 -1.31
N ILE A 48 6.95 -14.94 -2.13
CA ILE A 48 5.76 -14.58 -2.91
C ILE A 48 5.96 -15.10 -4.33
N ASN A 49 5.12 -16.05 -4.74
CA ASN A 49 5.23 -16.75 -6.01
C ASN A 49 4.34 -16.11 -7.09
N THR A 50 4.63 -14.87 -7.49
CA THR A 50 3.96 -14.24 -8.62
C THR A 50 4.85 -14.24 -9.87
N THR A 51 4.21 -14.36 -11.03
CA THR A 51 4.86 -14.24 -12.35
C THR A 51 4.74 -12.83 -12.95
N LYS A 52 3.97 -11.94 -12.32
CA LYS A 52 3.65 -10.61 -12.85
C LYS A 52 4.43 -9.52 -12.11
N THR A 53 4.91 -8.55 -12.86
CA THR A 53 5.55 -7.34 -12.32
C THR A 53 4.90 -6.09 -12.89
N ARG A 54 4.98 -4.97 -12.16
CA ARG A 54 4.56 -3.64 -12.63
C ARG A 54 5.61 -2.58 -12.28
N PRO A 55 5.80 -1.57 -13.14
CA PRO A 55 6.70 -0.47 -12.84
C PRO A 55 6.16 0.34 -11.67
N ILE A 56 7.07 0.80 -10.79
CA ILE A 56 6.71 1.66 -9.66
C ILE A 56 6.21 3.01 -10.16
N GLU A 57 6.89 3.55 -11.16
CA GLU A 57 6.48 4.80 -11.81
C GLU A 57 5.64 4.48 -13.05
N LYS A 58 4.33 4.78 -12.97
CA LYS A 58 3.40 4.69 -14.08
C LYS A 58 2.66 6.01 -14.23
N LYS A 59 2.51 6.49 -15.46
CA LYS A 59 1.64 7.65 -15.75
C LYS A 59 0.21 7.32 -15.31
N ALA A 60 -0.40 8.24 -14.56
CA ALA A 60 -1.79 8.11 -14.13
C ALA A 60 -2.73 8.11 -15.34
N THR A 61 -3.89 7.46 -15.18
CA THR A 61 -4.94 7.43 -16.21
C THR A 61 -5.45 8.84 -16.51
N GLY A 62 -5.67 9.12 -17.79
CA GLY A 62 -6.14 10.42 -18.27
C GLY A 62 -7.53 10.74 -17.75
N VAL A 63 -7.94 12.02 -17.82
CA VAL A 63 -9.27 12.45 -17.37
C VAL A 63 -10.38 11.77 -18.17
N MET A 64 -10.17 11.54 -19.47
CA MET A 64 -11.14 10.91 -20.37
C MET A 64 -11.42 9.44 -20.02
N ASP A 65 -10.48 8.76 -19.36
CA ASP A 65 -10.60 7.37 -18.95
C ASP A 65 -11.28 7.22 -17.58
N ARG A 66 -11.65 8.32 -16.93
CA ARG A 66 -12.29 8.32 -15.60
C ARG A 66 -13.80 8.32 -15.76
N LYS A 67 -14.45 7.37 -15.10
CA LYS A 67 -15.89 7.40 -14.84
C LYS A 67 -16.14 8.22 -13.56
N SER A 68 -17.26 8.93 -13.50
CA SER A 68 -17.74 9.53 -12.24
C SER A 68 -17.90 8.45 -11.18
N VAL A 69 -17.59 8.80 -9.94
CA VAL A 69 -17.76 7.91 -8.78
C VAL A 69 -19.25 7.74 -8.50
N ASP A 70 -19.77 6.53 -8.69
CA ASP A 70 -21.18 6.18 -8.49
C ASP A 70 -21.42 5.03 -7.50
N GLU A 71 -20.35 4.37 -7.04
CA GLU A 71 -20.41 3.26 -6.09
C GLU A 71 -19.93 3.70 -4.69
N PRO A 72 -20.70 3.47 -3.62
CA PRO A 72 -20.28 3.84 -2.27
C PRO A 72 -19.19 2.90 -1.72
N LEU A 73 -18.31 3.45 -0.88
CA LEU A 73 -17.36 2.71 -0.04
C LEU A 73 -17.73 2.96 1.41
N GLN A 74 -18.33 1.95 2.05
CA GLN A 74 -18.84 2.08 3.41
C GLN A 74 -17.69 1.99 4.41
N THR A 75 -17.48 3.03 5.22
CA THR A 75 -16.46 3.00 6.27
C THR A 75 -16.90 2.25 7.52
N GLY A 76 -18.21 2.12 7.74
CA GLY A 76 -18.79 1.59 8.98
C GLY A 76 -18.86 2.63 10.10
N ILE A 77 -18.33 3.83 9.86
CA ILE A 77 -18.33 4.94 10.81
C ILE A 77 -19.50 5.85 10.45
N LYS A 78 -20.58 5.78 11.25
CA LYS A 78 -21.83 6.54 11.04
C LYS A 78 -21.60 8.02 10.72
N ALA A 79 -20.66 8.67 11.40
CA ALA A 79 -20.36 10.08 11.17
C ALA A 79 -19.77 10.33 9.77
N ILE A 80 -18.90 9.45 9.28
CA ILE A 80 -18.29 9.57 7.95
C ILE A 80 -19.32 9.20 6.90
N ASP A 81 -19.96 8.04 7.01
CA ASP A 81 -20.89 7.54 6.00
C ASP A 81 -22.13 8.45 5.82
N ALA A 82 -22.53 9.20 6.86
CA ALA A 82 -23.64 10.14 6.80
C ALA A 82 -23.26 11.57 6.37
N LEU A 83 -22.10 12.08 6.82
CA LEU A 83 -21.73 13.49 6.62
C LEU A 83 -20.73 13.70 5.48
N VAL A 84 -19.84 12.72 5.26
CA VAL A 84 -18.76 12.77 4.27
C VAL A 84 -18.70 11.41 3.56
N PRO A 85 -19.70 11.06 2.75
CA PRO A 85 -19.73 9.76 2.07
C PRO A 85 -18.54 9.63 1.13
N ILE A 86 -17.86 8.47 1.19
CA ILE A 86 -16.72 8.13 0.35
C ILE A 86 -17.20 7.16 -0.72
N GLY A 87 -16.84 7.39 -1.98
CA GLY A 87 -17.13 6.46 -3.08
C GLY A 87 -15.90 5.74 -3.63
N ARG A 88 -16.11 4.60 -4.31
CA ARG A 88 -15.05 3.80 -4.94
C ARG A 88 -14.40 4.60 -6.07
N GLY A 89 -13.08 4.76 -5.99
CA GLY A 89 -12.30 5.59 -6.92
C GLY A 89 -12.15 7.07 -6.49
N GLN A 90 -12.78 7.49 -5.40
CA GLN A 90 -12.54 8.79 -4.77
C GLN A 90 -11.19 8.81 -4.03
N ARG A 91 -10.61 10.01 -3.90
CA ARG A 91 -9.41 10.26 -3.07
C ARG A 91 -9.82 11.14 -1.91
N GLU A 92 -9.87 10.57 -0.71
CA GLU A 92 -10.26 11.25 0.52
C GLU A 92 -9.06 11.48 1.44
N LEU A 93 -8.90 12.70 1.96
CA LEU A 93 -7.78 13.07 2.84
C LEU A 93 -8.21 12.95 4.31
N ILE A 94 -7.50 12.14 5.08
CA ILE A 94 -7.65 12.09 6.55
C ILE A 94 -6.55 12.94 7.18
N ILE A 95 -6.92 14.07 7.77
CA ILE A 95 -6.00 15.01 8.44
C ILE A 95 -6.39 15.22 9.91
N GLY A 96 -5.39 15.48 10.76
CA GLY A 96 -5.58 15.77 12.18
C GLY A 96 -4.29 15.62 12.97
N ASP A 97 -4.29 16.06 14.23
CA ASP A 97 -3.13 16.06 15.11
C ASP A 97 -2.64 14.65 15.50
N ARG A 98 -1.47 14.56 16.13
CA ARG A 98 -0.98 13.28 16.65
C ARG A 98 -2.01 12.66 17.61
N GLN A 99 -2.20 11.34 17.52
CA GLN A 99 -3.12 10.56 18.37
C GLN A 99 -4.63 10.88 18.22
N THR A 100 -5.05 11.53 17.13
CA THR A 100 -6.49 11.80 16.86
C THR A 100 -7.26 10.64 16.20
N GLY A 101 -6.74 9.40 16.25
CA GLY A 101 -7.44 8.23 15.72
C GLY A 101 -7.42 8.07 14.18
N LYS A 102 -6.59 8.82 13.44
CA LYS A 102 -6.49 8.68 11.97
C LYS A 102 -6.25 7.24 11.50
N THR A 103 -5.33 6.53 12.18
CA THR A 103 -5.03 5.12 11.88
C THR A 103 -6.21 4.22 12.23
N THR A 104 -6.93 4.50 13.32
CA THR A 104 -8.14 3.76 13.71
C THR A 104 -9.20 3.87 12.62
N VAL A 105 -9.48 5.07 12.12
CA VAL A 105 -10.42 5.28 11.00
C VAL A 105 -10.04 4.44 9.77
N ALA A 106 -8.75 4.44 9.40
CA ALA A 106 -8.28 3.66 8.25
C ALA A 106 -8.38 2.14 8.47
N ILE A 107 -8.02 1.65 9.66
CA ILE A 107 -8.10 0.23 10.00
C ILE A 107 -9.55 -0.24 10.06
N ASP A 108 -10.43 0.50 10.73
CA ASP A 108 -11.86 0.15 10.85
C ASP A 108 -12.51 0.12 9.46
N THR A 109 -12.15 1.07 8.58
CA THR A 109 -12.61 1.09 7.19
C THR A 109 -12.19 -0.17 6.44
N ILE A 110 -10.93 -0.62 6.59
CA ILE A 110 -10.41 -1.85 5.98
C ILE A 110 -11.15 -3.07 6.50
N LEU A 111 -11.37 -3.15 7.82
CA LEU A 111 -12.13 -4.25 8.43
C LEU A 111 -13.57 -4.32 7.89
N ASN A 112 -14.21 -3.17 7.70
CA ASN A 112 -15.56 -3.10 7.13
C ASN A 112 -15.62 -3.53 5.65
N GLN A 113 -14.48 -3.66 4.96
CA GLN A 113 -14.44 -4.15 3.57
C GLN A 113 -14.34 -5.68 3.43
N HIS A 114 -14.26 -6.44 4.53
CA HIS A 114 -14.00 -7.89 4.51
C HIS A 114 -14.85 -8.68 3.49
N ASP A 115 -16.14 -8.33 3.37
CA ASP A 115 -17.09 -9.00 2.47
C ASP A 115 -17.62 -8.08 1.35
N GLN A 116 -16.89 -7.01 1.04
CA GLN A 116 -17.30 -5.98 0.07
C GLN A 116 -16.59 -6.10 -1.28
N ASP A 117 -15.98 -7.26 -1.58
CA ASP A 117 -15.21 -7.52 -2.80
C ASP A 117 -14.24 -6.38 -3.13
N THR A 118 -13.47 -5.97 -2.11
CA THR A 118 -12.56 -4.83 -2.17
C THR A 118 -11.19 -5.21 -1.62
N ILE A 119 -10.16 -5.07 -2.45
CA ILE A 119 -8.78 -5.34 -2.03
C ILE A 119 -8.25 -4.13 -1.26
N CYS A 120 -7.90 -4.32 0.01
CA CYS A 120 -7.33 -3.29 0.86
C CYS A 120 -5.80 -3.36 0.87
N ILE A 121 -5.14 -2.21 0.72
CA ILE A 121 -3.68 -2.08 0.79
C ILE A 121 -3.33 -1.04 1.84
N TYR A 122 -2.67 -1.45 2.93
CA TYR A 122 -2.22 -0.56 3.99
C TYR A 122 -0.72 -0.23 3.81
N VAL A 123 -0.42 1.02 3.45
CA VAL A 123 0.95 1.48 3.22
C VAL A 123 1.45 2.27 4.44
N ALA A 124 2.33 1.67 5.23
CA ALA A 124 2.93 2.33 6.39
C ALA A 124 4.26 3.01 6.02
N ILE A 125 4.33 4.33 6.17
CA ILE A 125 5.54 5.12 5.91
C ILE A 125 6.02 5.75 7.23
N GLY A 126 7.27 5.47 7.62
CA GLY A 126 7.90 6.08 8.81
C GLY A 126 7.22 5.72 10.14
N GLN A 127 6.31 4.75 10.16
CA GLN A 127 5.70 4.23 11.37
C GLN A 127 6.69 3.32 12.09
N LYS A 128 6.76 3.41 13.43
CA LYS A 128 7.50 2.42 14.22
C LYS A 128 6.82 1.07 14.02
N GLY A 129 7.58 0.07 13.56
CA GLY A 129 7.10 -1.30 13.58
C GLY A 129 6.77 -1.68 15.03
N PHE A 130 5.56 -2.19 15.26
CA PHE A 130 5.23 -2.90 16.49
C PHE A 130 5.96 -4.26 16.45
N ASN A 131 7.28 -4.26 16.61
CA ASN A 131 7.98 -5.49 16.95
C ASN A 131 7.79 -5.71 18.46
N SER A 132 6.86 -6.59 18.80
CA SER A 132 6.87 -7.33 20.05
C SER A 132 8.12 -8.20 20.06
N SER A 133 9.22 -7.64 20.57
CA SER A 133 10.34 -8.41 21.08
C SER A 133 10.02 -8.74 22.54
N SER A 134 9.86 -10.04 22.81
CA SER A 134 9.54 -10.73 24.08
C SER A 134 8.07 -11.08 24.27
#